data_AF-W9BSS4-F1
#
_entry.id   AF-W9BSS4-F1
#
_cell.length_a   1.000
_cell.length_b   1.000
_cell.length_c   1.000
_cell.angle_alpha   90.00
_cell.angle_beta   90.00
_cell.angle_gamma   90.00
#
_symmetry.space_group_name_H-M   'P 1'
#
loop_
_entity.id
_entity.type
_entity.pdbx_description
1 polymer ?
#
loop_
_entity_poly.entity_id
_entity_poly.type
_entity_poly.pdbx_seq_one_letter_code
_entity_poly.pdbx_strand_id
1 'polypeptide(L)' 'MTVATALAGETLDAICWRVLGRTQGVTEQTYALNPGLAAAGPQLAEGTQVLLPDITKTAPAMRETVKLWD' A
#
# COMPACT_ATOMS: atom_id res chain seq x y z
N MET A 1 -3.61 -2.32 13.75
CA MET A 1 -3.21 -2.93 12.47
C MET A 1 -4.28 -2.59 11.43
N THR A 2 -3.89 -2.17 10.22
CA THR A 2 -4.85 -1.78 9.15
C THR A 2 -4.74 -2.79 8.01
N VAL A 3 -5.87 -3.18 7.42
CA VAL A 3 -5.89 -4.00 6.18
C VAL A 3 -6.19 -3.09 5.00
N ALA A 4 -5.41 -3.23 3.93
CA ALA A 4 -5.65 -2.53 2.66
C ALA A 4 -5.94 -3.53 1.55
N THR A 5 -6.85 -3.16 0.66
CA THR A 5 -7.16 -3.94 -0.54
C THR A 5 -6.34 -3.41 -1.71
N ALA A 6 -5.67 -4.31 -2.42
CA ALA A 6 -4.95 -4.01 -3.65
C ALA A 6 -5.92 -3.70 -4.80
N LEU A 7 -5.60 -2.69 -5.60
CA LEU A 7 -6.24 -2.42 -6.87
C LEU A 7 -5.60 -3.27 -7.98
N ALA A 8 -6.24 -3.34 -9.15
CA ALA A 8 -5.73 -4.11 -10.29
C ALA A 8 -4.31 -3.67 -10.69
N GLY A 9 -3.35 -4.59 -10.62
CA GLY A 9 -1.96 -4.33 -10.99
C GLY A 9 -1.20 -3.44 -10.00
N GLU A 10 -1.74 -3.18 -8.80
CA GLU A 10 -1.02 -2.43 -7.76
C GLU A 10 0.16 -3.24 -7.22
N THR A 11 1.25 -2.55 -6.92
CA THR A 11 2.39 -3.14 -6.21
C THR A 11 2.25 -2.92 -4.71
N LEU A 12 2.97 -3.71 -3.92
CA LEU A 12 2.99 -3.53 -2.46
C LEU A 12 3.46 -2.13 -2.05
N ASP A 13 4.45 -1.60 -2.78
CA ASP A 13 5.00 -0.26 -2.56
C ASP A 13 3.94 0.82 -2.81
N ALA A 14 3.13 0.68 -3.87
CA ALA A 14 2.02 1.57 -4.16
C ALA A 14 0.96 1.57 -3.05
N ILE A 15 0.63 0.40 -2.51
CA ILE A 15 -0.31 0.27 -1.38
C ILE A 15 0.25 0.92 -0.12
N CYS A 16 1.52 0.65 0.19
CA CYS A 16 2.21 1.28 1.32
C CYS A 16 2.21 2.80 1.15
N TRP A 17 2.59 3.32 0.00
CA TRP A 17 2.54 4.75 -0.29
C TRP A 17 1.13 5.34 -0.18
N ARG A 18 0.11 4.65 -0.69
CA ARG A 18 -1.29 5.12 -0.69
C ARG A 18 -1.90 5.17 0.70
N VAL A 19 -1.65 4.16 1.53
CA VAL A 19 -2.31 4.01 2.84
C VAL A 19 -1.46 4.55 3.98
N LEU A 20 -0.13 4.41 3.88
CA LEU A 20 0.83 4.76 4.91
C LEU A 20 1.62 6.05 4.59
N GLY A 21 1.58 6.55 3.36
CA GLY A 21 2.29 7.76 2.95
C GLY A 21 3.82 7.61 2.87
N ARG A 22 4.34 6.39 3.07
CA ARG A 22 5.77 6.06 3.03
C ARG A 22 5.96 4.60 2.64
N THR A 23 7.18 4.28 2.21
CA THR A 23 7.55 2.92 1.74
C THR A 23 8.80 2.37 2.45
N GLN A 24 9.76 3.25 2.78
CA GLN A 24 10.97 2.86 3.50
C GLN A 24 10.65 2.25 4.88
N GLY A 25 11.15 1.04 5.12
CA GLY A 25 11.02 0.29 6.36
C GLY A 25 9.62 -0.26 6.63
N VAL A 26 8.58 0.18 5.90
CA VAL A 26 7.23 -0.38 6.02
C VAL A 26 6.97 -1.53 5.07
N THR A 27 7.62 -1.54 3.90
CA THR A 27 7.50 -2.64 2.93
C THR A 27 8.03 -3.95 3.51
N GLU A 28 9.19 -3.93 4.17
CA GLU A 28 9.77 -5.12 4.82
C GLU A 28 8.89 -5.64 5.98
N GLN A 29 8.37 -4.72 6.79
CA GLN A 29 7.42 -5.06 7.86
C GLN A 29 6.13 -5.65 7.28
N THR A 30 5.66 -5.12 6.15
CA THR A 30 4.46 -5.63 5.46
C THR A 30 4.71 -7.03 4.91
N TYR A 31 5.89 -7.32 4.34
CA TYR A 31 6.23 -8.68 3.93
C TYR A 31 6.31 -9.65 5.11
N ALA A 32 6.86 -9.23 6.24
CA ALA A 32 6.90 -10.04 7.45
C ALA A 32 5.49 -10.38 7.97
N LEU A 33 4.54 -9.45 7.82
CA LEU A 33 3.14 -9.63 8.19
C LEU A 33 2.32 -10.47 7.18
N ASN A 34 2.78 -10.57 5.93
CA ASN A 34 2.07 -11.27 4.85
C ASN A 34 3.00 -12.32 4.20
N PRO A 35 3.27 -13.44 4.89
CA PRO A 35 4.09 -14.51 4.32
C PRO A 35 3.45 -15.04 3.02
N GLY A 36 4.25 -15.16 1.97
CA GLY A 36 3.79 -15.59 0.64
C GLY A 36 3.43 -14.44 -0.31
N LEU A 37 3.26 -13.21 0.18
CA LEU A 37 2.95 -12.06 -0.67
C LEU A 37 4.10 -11.76 -1.67
N ALA A 38 5.35 -12.01 -1.28
CA ALA A 38 6.51 -11.85 -2.15
C ALA A 38 6.54 -12.87 -3.31
N ALA A 39 5.91 -14.04 -3.12
CA ALA A 39 5.85 -15.07 -4.15
C ALA A 39 4.75 -14.81 -5.19
N ALA A 40 3.77 -13.94 -4.88
CA ALA A 40 2.72 -13.54 -5.82
C ALA A 40 3.26 -12.70 -6.99
N GLY A 41 4.50 -12.21 -6.88
CA GLY A 41 5.15 -11.37 -7.89
C GLY A 41 5.05 -9.88 -7.58
N PRO A 42 5.54 -9.02 -8.49
CA PRO A 42 5.63 -7.59 -8.26
C PRO A 42 4.28 -6.87 -8.30
N GLN A 43 3.30 -7.42 -9.00
CA GLN A 43 1.94 -6.89 -9.11
C GLN A 43 0.95 -7.80 -8.40
N LEU A 44 0.13 -7.23 -7.53
CA LEU A 44 -0.91 -7.94 -6.81
C LEU A 44 -2.18 -7.98 -7.66
N ALA A 45 -2.91 -9.10 -7.53
CA ALA A 45 -4.23 -9.21 -8.12
C ALA A 45 -5.19 -8.23 -7.43
N GLU A 46 -6.17 -7.72 -8.17
CA GLU A 46 -7.21 -6.89 -7.59
C GLU A 46 -7.93 -7.64 -6.45
N GLY A 47 -8.29 -6.91 -5.39
CA GLY A 47 -8.96 -7.52 -4.24
C GLY A 47 -8.01 -8.22 -3.25
N THR A 48 -6.70 -8.32 -3.55
CA THR A 48 -5.74 -8.91 -2.61
C THR A 48 -5.72 -8.10 -1.30
N GLN A 49 -5.96 -8.77 -0.18
CA GLN A 49 -5.91 -8.15 1.14
C GLN A 49 -4.47 -8.16 1.66
N VAL A 50 -3.95 -6.99 2.01
CA VAL A 50 -2.60 -6.80 2.53
C VAL A 50 -2.69 -6.26 3.95
N LEU A 51 -2.10 -6.97 4.91
CA LEU A 51 -2.00 -6.52 6.28
C LEU A 51 -0.86 -5.50 6.42
N LEU A 52 -1.18 -4.26 6.74
CA LEU A 52 -0.20 -3.19 6.89
C LEU A 52 0.19 -3.01 8.38
N PRO A 53 1.48 -2.74 8.65
CA PRO A 53 1.94 -2.44 9.99
C PRO A 53 1.27 -1.17 10.53
N ASP A 54 1.04 -1.13 11.83
CA ASP A 54 0.50 0.06 12.50
C ASP A 54 1.63 1.07 12.68
N ILE A 55 1.84 1.86 11.64
CA ILE A 55 2.62 3.08 11.75
C ILE A 55 1.64 4.18 12.15
N THR A 56 2.03 5.05 13.09
CA THR A 56 1.22 6.21 13.45
C THR A 56 0.84 6.91 12.14
N LYS A 57 -0.44 6.80 11.75
CA LYS A 57 -0.95 7.32 10.49
C LYS A 57 -0.67 8.82 10.50
N THR A 58 0.40 9.24 9.84
CA THR A 58 0.45 10.59 9.31
C THR A 58 -0.62 10.54 8.24
N ALA A 59 -1.78 11.11 8.54
CA ALA A 59 -2.96 11.07 7.67
C ALA A 59 -2.51 11.29 6.22
N PRO A 60 -3.04 10.55 5.24
CA PRO A 60 -2.73 10.83 3.85
C PRO A 60 -3.07 12.31 3.64
N ALA A 61 -2.05 13.12 3.33
CA ALA A 61 -2.29 14.48 2.89
C ALA A 61 -3.29 14.34 1.74
N MET A 62 -4.51 14.81 1.96
CA MET A 62 -5.57 14.82 0.97
C MET A 62 -4.99 15.45 -0.27
N ARG A 63 -4.62 14.62 -1.25
CA ARG A 63 -3.98 15.10 -2.46
C ARG A 63 -5.03 15.91 -3.18
N GLU A 64 -4.79 17.22 -3.25
CA GLU A 64 -5.57 18.12 -4.08
C GLU A 64 -5.53 17.55 -5.49
N THR A 65 -6.67 17.09 -5.97
CA THR A 65 -6.83 16.62 -7.35
C THR A 65 -6.57 17.81 -8.25
N VAL A 66 -5.36 17.91 -8.82
CA VAL A 66 -5.04 18.93 -9.80
C VAL A 66 -5.86 18.64 -11.05
N LYS A 67 -6.95 19.39 -11.26
CA LYS A 67 -7.64 19.44 -12.55
C LYS A 67 -6.73 20.19 -13.52
N LEU A 68 -6.20 19.47 -14.51
CA LEU A 68 -5.24 20.01 -15.48
C LEU A 68 -5.90 20.65 -16.72
N TRP A 69 -7.21 20.91 -16.70
CA TRP A 69 -7.97 21.38 -17.87
C TRP A 69 -9.09 22.36 -17.48
N ASP A 70 -9.36 23.34 -18.36
CA ASP A 70 -10.58 24.18 -18.44
C ASP A 70 -11.59 23.53 -19.38
#